data_AF-A0AAD9TLU6-F1
#
_entry.id   AF-A0AAD9TLU6-F1
#
_cell.length_a   1.000
_cell.length_b   1.000
_cell.length_c   1.000
_cell.angle_alpha   90.00
_cell.angle_beta   90.00
_cell.angle_gamma   90.00
#
_symmetry.space_group_name_H-M   'P 1'
#
loop_
_entity.id
_entity.type
_entity.pdbx_description
1 polymer ?
#
loop_
_entity_poly.entity_id
_entity_poly.type
_entity_poly.pdbx_seq_one_letter_code
_entity_poly.pdbx_strand_id
1 'polypeptide(L)'
;MHIELEETGRITFMTDRQKRVLDAMERFWSRSSNKYCVRHVIANLQSRFKGQLSGMYVWNVANSSCKNAFIEEMTKLEKVNERAYDWIIHIQLKN
;
A
#
# COMPACT_ATOMS: atom_id res chain seq x y z
N MET A 1 -10.91 -10.71 24.08
CA MET A 1 -9.69 -9.91 24.33
C MET A 1 -9.88 -8.56 23.66
N HIS A 2 -10.57 -7.64 24.35
CA HIS A 2 -10.56 -6.23 23.97
C HIS A 2 -9.27 -5.67 24.56
N ILE A 3 -8.28 -5.42 23.72
CA ILE A 3 -7.10 -4.67 24.15
C ILE A 3 -7.57 -3.21 24.17
N GLU A 4 -7.92 -2.73 25.36
CA GLU A 4 -8.19 -1.33 25.63
C GLU A 4 -6.87 -0.57 25.47
N LEU A 5 -6.54 -0.23 24.22
CA LEU A 5 -5.48 0.72 23.92
C LEU A 5 -6.06 2.10 24.23
N GLU A 6 -5.66 2.65 25.38
CA GLU A 6 -6.02 4.01 25.81
C GLU A 6 -5.84 5.01 24.66
N GLU A 7 -6.78 5.96 24.57
CA GLU A 7 -7.06 6.85 23.43
C GLU A 7 -5.95 7.86 23.04
N THR A 8 -4.67 7.60 23.30
CA THR A 8 -3.61 8.62 23.18
C THR A 8 -2.71 8.49 21.94
N GLY A 9 -2.76 7.39 21.19
CA GLY A 9 -1.98 7.21 19.96
C GLY A 9 -2.83 6.84 18.74
N ARG A 10 -2.71 7.56 17.62
CA ARG A 10 -3.26 7.09 16.33
C ARG A 10 -2.53 5.80 15.93
N ILE A 11 -3.18 4.66 16.12
CA ILE A 11 -2.61 3.36 15.73
C ILE A 11 -2.59 3.29 14.20
N THR A 12 -1.45 2.92 13.63
CA THR A 12 -1.33 2.58 12.21
C THR A 12 -0.99 1.11 12.07
N PHE A 13 -1.86 0.34 11.46
CA PHE A 13 -1.58 -1.05 11.13
C PHE A 13 -0.80 -1.15 9.81
N MET A 14 0.09 -2.14 9.72
CA MET A 14 0.69 -2.56 8.46
C MET A 14 0.18 -3.94 8.09
N THR A 15 -0.67 -4.01 7.07
CA THR A 15 -1.33 -5.26 6.66
C THR A 15 -1.02 -5.62 5.22
N ASP A 16 -1.30 -6.86 4.85
CA ASP A 16 -1.54 -7.19 3.46
C ASP A 16 -2.98 -6.78 3.05
N ARG A 17 -3.27 -6.74 1.75
CA ARG A 17 -4.58 -6.28 1.21
C ARG A 17 -5.71 -7.30 1.36
N GLN A 18 -5.71 -8.11 2.41
CA GLN A 18 -6.73 -9.13 2.67
C GLN A 18 -8.05 -8.49 3.12
N LYS A 19 -9.13 -8.75 2.38
CA LYS A 19 -10.47 -8.20 2.65
C LYS A 19 -10.94 -8.43 4.09
N ARG A 20 -10.81 -9.65 4.60
CA ARG A 20 -11.25 -10.00 5.97
C ARG A 20 -10.50 -9.24 7.06
N VAL A 21 -9.23 -8.93 6.84
CA VAL A 21 -8.41 -8.15 7.77
C VAL A 21 -8.88 -6.70 7.77
N LEU A 22 -9.13 -6.14 6.58
CA LEU A 22 -9.66 -4.77 6.45
C LEU A 22 -11.04 -4.63 7.10
N ASP A 23 -11.93 -5.60 6.88
CA ASP A 23 -13.27 -5.63 7.49
C ASP A 23 -13.17 -5.70 9.03
N ALA A 24 -12.23 -6.49 9.56
CA ALA A 24 -11.99 -6.57 11.00
C ALA A 24 -11.42 -5.26 11.57
N MET A 25 -10.48 -4.62 10.87
CA MET A 25 -9.92 -3.32 11.28
C MET A 25 -10.99 -2.24 11.32
N GLU A 26 -11.88 -2.20 10.34
CA GLU A 26 -13.01 -1.29 10.33
C GLU A 26 -13.97 -1.53 11.50
N ARG A 27 -14.21 -2.80 11.86
CA ARG A 27 -15.11 -3.16 12.95
C ARG A 27 -14.55 -2.88 14.34
N PHE A 28 -13.27 -3.14 14.56
CA PHE A 28 -12.67 -3.10 15.91
C PHE A 28 -11.77 -1.89 16.16
N TRP A 29 -11.21 -1.29 15.10
CA TRP A 29 -10.28 -0.16 15.18
C TRP A 29 -10.62 0.90 14.12
N SER A 30 -11.86 1.38 14.12
CA SER A 30 -12.37 2.35 13.14
C SER A 30 -11.57 3.65 13.04
N ARG A 31 -10.85 4.03 14.11
CA ARG A 31 -10.00 5.22 14.20
C ARG A 31 -8.52 4.96 13.85
N SER A 32 -8.17 3.74 13.46
CA SER A 32 -6.81 3.40 13.04
C SER A 32 -6.62 3.68 11.55
N SER A 33 -5.41 4.09 11.20
CA SER A 33 -4.98 4.16 9.80
C SER A 33 -4.42 2.80 9.38
N ASN A 34 -4.51 2.47 8.08
CA ASN A 34 -3.92 1.25 7.56
C ASN A 34 -2.96 1.55 6.41
N LYS A 35 -1.74 1.02 6.52
CA LYS A 35 -0.75 1.01 5.45
C LYS A 35 -0.60 -0.40 4.92
N TYR A 36 -0.38 -0.52 3.62
CA TYR A 36 -0.03 -1.81 3.04
C TYR A 36 1.47 -2.04 3.07
N CYS A 37 1.87 -3.24 3.47
CA CYS A 37 3.27 -3.63 3.41
C CYS A 37 3.76 -3.62 1.96
N VAL A 38 4.79 -2.82 1.66
CA VAL A 38 5.36 -2.70 0.31
C VAL A 38 5.83 -4.06 -0.23
N ARG A 39 6.32 -4.95 0.63
CA ARG A 39 6.74 -6.31 0.22
C ARG A 39 5.57 -7.10 -0.36
N HIS A 40 4.40 -7.02 0.26
CA HIS A 40 3.19 -7.67 -0.23
C HIS A 40 2.64 -6.98 -1.49
N VAL A 41 2.75 -5.65 -1.60
CA VAL A 41 2.39 -4.93 -2.82
C VAL A 41 3.27 -5.39 -3.99
N ILE A 42 4.58 -5.52 -3.79
CA ILE A 42 5.53 -6.05 -4.78
C ILE A 42 5.19 -7.48 -5.18
N ALA A 43 4.97 -8.38 -4.21
CA ALA A 43 4.62 -9.78 -4.50
C ALA A 43 3.33 -9.88 -5.33
N ASN A 44 2.30 -9.11 -4.97
CA ASN A 44 1.04 -9.05 -5.71
C ASN A 44 1.23 -8.47 -7.12
N LEU A 45 2.06 -7.44 -7.27
CA LEU A 45 2.41 -6.87 -8.57
C LEU A 45 3.08 -7.93 -9.44
N GLN A 46 4.13 -8.59 -8.94
CA GLN A 46 4.90 -9.59 -9.68
C GLN A 46 4.03 -10.80 -10.08
N SER A 47 3.13 -11.23 -9.20
CA SER A 47 2.15 -12.28 -9.49
C SER A 47 1.19 -11.84 -10.61
N ARG A 48 0.68 -10.60 -10.56
CA ARG A 48 -0.28 -10.06 -11.53
C ARG A 48 0.34 -9.75 -12.89
N PHE A 49 1.58 -9.27 -12.92
CA PHE A 49 2.30 -8.86 -14.12
C PHE A 49 3.42 -9.84 -14.51
N LYS A 50 3.27 -11.13 -14.13
CA LYS A 50 4.11 -12.29 -14.50
C LYS A 50 5.59 -11.99 -14.77
N GLY A 51 6.26 -11.32 -13.83
CA GLY A 51 7.70 -11.03 -13.89
C GLY A 51 8.15 -10.04 -14.98
N GLN A 52 7.24 -9.42 -15.73
CA GLN A 52 7.58 -8.38 -16.70
C GLN A 52 8.01 -7.07 -16.04
N LEU A 53 7.65 -6.88 -14.77
CA LEU A 53 7.91 -5.66 -14.04
C LEU A 53 8.79 -5.91 -12.81
N SER A 54 9.88 -5.14 -12.70
CA SER A 54 10.74 -5.17 -11.52
C SER A 54 9.99 -4.62 -10.31
N GLY A 55 10.10 -5.31 -9.16
CA GLY A 55 9.59 -4.80 -7.89
C GLY A 55 10.25 -3.49 -7.45
N MET A 56 11.39 -3.13 -8.05
CA MET A 56 12.11 -1.88 -7.76
C MET A 56 11.28 -0.64 -8.06
N TYR A 57 10.43 -0.65 -9.09
CA TYR A 57 9.57 0.50 -9.40
C TYR A 57 8.61 0.80 -8.24
N VAL A 58 7.96 -0.24 -7.70
CA VAL A 58 7.07 -0.09 -6.53
C VAL A 58 7.85 0.30 -5.29
N TRP A 59 9.04 -0.26 -5.11
CA TRP A 59 9.90 0.08 -3.98
C TRP A 59 10.29 1.56 -3.99
N ASN A 60 10.73 2.09 -5.12
CA ASN A 60 11.11 3.49 -5.26
C ASN A 60 9.93 4.43 -5.05
N VAL A 61 8.75 4.10 -5.62
CA VAL A 61 7.50 4.84 -5.38
C VAL A 61 7.19 4.88 -3.87
N ALA A 62 7.23 3.75 -3.19
CA ALA A 62 6.93 3.66 -1.76
C ALA A 62 7.97 4.33 -0.85
N ASN A 63 9.24 4.38 -1.29
CA ASN A 63 10.35 4.98 -0.55
C ASN A 63 10.53 6.48 -0.84
N SER A 64 9.70 7.06 -1.70
CA SER A 64 9.75 8.48 -2.04
C SER A 64 9.37 9.34 -0.83
N SER A 65 10.27 10.24 -0.41
CA SER A 65 10.11 11.08 0.79
C SER A 65 9.32 12.37 0.54
N CYS A 66 9.07 12.73 -0.73
CA CYS A 66 8.31 13.92 -1.09
C CYS A 66 7.42 13.68 -2.31
N LYS A 67 6.43 14.55 -2.49
CA LYS A 67 5.44 14.45 -3.58
C LYS A 67 6.08 14.48 -4.96
N ASN A 68 7.11 15.31 -5.17
CA ASN A 68 7.76 15.42 -6.47
C ASN A 68 8.50 14.13 -6.85
N ALA A 69 9.26 13.56 -5.92
CA ALA A 69 9.94 12.27 -6.12
C ALA A 69 8.93 11.14 -6.37
N PHE A 70 7.82 11.13 -5.63
CA PHE A 70 6.75 10.16 -5.84
C PHE A 70 6.16 10.24 -7.26
N ILE A 71 5.84 11.45 -7.73
CA ILE A 71 5.30 11.67 -9.08
C ILE A 71 6.32 11.24 -10.14
N GLU A 72 7.60 11.54 -9.94
CA GLU A 72 8.67 11.13 -10.87
C GLU A 72 8.76 9.60 -10.97
N GLU A 73 8.78 8.88 -9.84
CA GLU A 73 8.84 7.42 -9.82
C GLU A 73 7.56 6.77 -10.38
N MET A 74 6.39 7.35 -10.10
CA MET A 74 5.12 6.92 -10.72
C MET A 74 5.11 7.13 -12.24
N THR A 75 5.71 8.22 -12.73
CA THR A 75 5.84 8.49 -14.17
C THR A 75 6.80 7.49 -14.84
N LYS A 76 7.89 7.08 -14.15
CA LYS A 76 8.78 6.02 -14.62
C LYS A 76 8.05 4.68 -14.73
N LEU A 77 7.22 4.35 -13.73
CA LEU A 77 6.38 3.15 -13.77
C LEU A 77 5.38 3.16 -14.92
N GLU A 78 4.67 4.27 -15.12
CA GLU A 78 3.68 4.44 -16.20
C GLU A 78 4.29 4.20 -17.58
N LYS A 79 5.48 4.77 -17.84
CA LYS A 79 6.22 4.56 -19.10
C LYS A 79 6.58 3.11 -19.36
N VAL A 80 6.85 2.34 -18.31
CA VAL A 80 7.22 0.92 -18.43
C VAL A 80 5.97 0.05 -18.55
N ASN A 81 4.91 0.37 -17.80
CA ASN A 81 3.66 -0.35 -17.80
C ASN A 81 2.52 0.50 -17.22
N GLU A 82 1.73 1.10 -18.10
CA GLU A 82 0.54 1.88 -17.76
C GLU A 82 -0.45 1.09 -16.88
N ARG A 83 -0.66 -0.21 -17.15
CA ARG A 83 -1.57 -1.04 -16.36
C ARG A 83 -1.08 -1.26 -14.92
N ALA A 84 0.24 -1.27 -14.71
CA ALA A 84 0.83 -1.36 -13.39
C ALA A 84 0.70 -0.03 -12.63
N TYR A 85 0.89 1.09 -13.32
CA TYR A 85 0.61 2.43 -12.79
C TYR A 85 -0.86 2.54 -12.32
N ASP A 86 -1.80 2.18 -13.19
CA ASP A 86 -3.24 2.16 -12.88
C ASP A 86 -3.53 1.28 -11.67
N TRP A 87 -2.89 0.12 -11.58
CA TRP A 87 -3.11 -0.77 -10.46
C TRP A 87 -2.63 -0.18 -9.12
N ILE A 88 -1.50 0.54 -9.11
CA ILE A 88 -0.95 1.18 -7.91
C ILE A 88 -1.78 2.39 -7.49
N ILE A 89 -2.22 3.24 -8.40
CA ILE A 89 -2.99 4.44 -8.04
C ILE A 89 -4.37 4.09 -7.46
N HIS A 90 -4.92 2.92 -7.81
CA HIS A 90 -6.17 2.41 -7.25
C HIS A 90 -6.00 1.68 -5.90
N ILE A 91 -4.79 1.63 -5.34
CA ILE A 91 -4.58 1.10 -3.99
C ILE A 91 -5.10 2.11 -2.97
N GLN A 92 -6.33 1.88 -2.50
CA GLN A 92 -7.01 2.71 -1.51
C GLN A 92 -6.26 2.72 -0.17
N LEU A 93 -5.66 3.84 0.19
CA LEU A 93 -5.11 4.08 1.52
C LEU A 93 -6.23 4.61 2.42
N LYS A 94 -6.45 3.96 3.56
CA LYS A 94 -7.40 4.44 4.57
C LYS A 94 -6.65 5.38 5.52
N ASN A 95 -7.04 6.66 5.51
CA ASN A 95 -6.54 7.68 6.43
C ASN A 95 -7.21 7.55 7.80
#